data_AF-A0A6P1ZZX9-F1
#
_entry.id   AF-A0A6P1ZZX9-F1
#
_cell.length_a   1.000
_cell.length_b   1.000
_cell.length_c   1.000
_cell.angle_alpha   90.00
_cell.angle_beta   90.00
_cell.angle_gamma   90.00
#
_symmetry.space_group_name_H-M   'P 1'
#
loop_
_entity.id
_entity.type
_entity.pdbx_description
1 polymer ?
#
loop_
_entity_poly.entity_id
_entity_poly.type
_entity_poly.pdbx_seq_one_letter_code
_entity_poly.pdbx_strand_id
1 'polypeptide(L)'
;MDISDSELSLESLAARISNLEVEQDLRRKNIAWLKQYFDKLNQDFQGRPEIQQLELMQQDVALLTAQFAEFKQSFSDSANLLQGADNIDVLTEKDNVNDAEIVKQFFERVERQNSQLSSVVEVNNTTNAEITVAEAESEIDVTEKEEERNNDFTNLEFQLERIIWLVNRIYASESESQDIPIDGIEFWRRYEAGERDFSNCNLAGINLSGKSLHNINLTQANLKGANLTGTGIFSGDLNGANLQDADMSKASLSNTVLKQANFDHANLHQITLTSSISLENVTLRKANLVGAELNNANLSGANLSGANLSSLNLREINLNGANLSNANLQNANLLETNLEGANLQGANLETAIYNENTIFPENFIPTESGAYLIAPGASLENINLAGADLSGVNLTGANLQSSNLDSVILHGTNLTQSNLSGTNLTKANFINTKLIQANLSGAKLNEANLYGANLTAARLTNATLILSNLSGTNLTVAVLKGANLTNARLSNVNCSGADFSAVSLVGMSLHGNFGGANFRQANLCGASLQGINLEGANLTMSDLRGANLSNTKLEKANLKDANISGANLEGATLTGAIMPDGTIHD
;
A
#
# COMPACT_ATOMS: atom_id res chain seq x y z
N MET A 1 19.34 64.43 2.99
CA MET A 1 19.86 63.07 3.22
C MET A 1 18.76 62.13 2.78
N ASP A 2 18.84 61.38 1.70
CA ASP A 2 19.74 61.37 0.55
C ASP A 2 18.88 60.75 -0.55
N ILE A 3 18.77 61.44 -1.70
CA ILE A 3 18.09 60.91 -2.88
C ILE A 3 19.23 60.43 -3.78
N SER A 4 19.63 59.16 -3.65
CA SER A 4 20.72 58.61 -4.48
C SER A 4 20.72 57.09 -4.62
N ASP A 5 19.57 56.41 -4.65
CA ASP A 5 19.54 54.95 -4.89
C ASP A 5 18.38 54.44 -5.77
N SER A 6 17.59 55.33 -6.40
CA SER A 6 16.45 54.91 -7.24
C SER A 6 16.64 55.08 -8.75
N GLU A 7 17.79 55.57 -9.23
CA GLU A 7 18.08 55.68 -10.68
C GLU A 7 18.76 54.43 -11.26
N LEU A 8 19.29 53.54 -10.41
CA LEU A 8 19.91 52.27 -10.84
C LEU A 8 18.90 51.17 -11.26
N SER A 9 17.58 51.41 -11.21
CA SER A 9 16.56 50.37 -11.39
C SER A 9 15.75 50.40 -12.69
N LEU A 10 15.90 51.40 -13.57
CA LEU A 10 15.12 51.49 -14.83
C LEU A 10 16.00 51.43 -16.08
N GLU A 11 17.12 52.16 -16.11
CA GLU A 11 18.06 52.13 -17.24
C GLU A 11 18.78 50.77 -17.36
N SER A 12 19.12 50.14 -16.23
CA SER A 12 19.68 48.78 -16.18
C SER A 12 18.73 47.73 -16.73
N LEU A 13 17.42 47.88 -16.44
CA LEU A 13 16.38 46.94 -16.83
C LEU A 13 16.00 47.13 -18.31
N ALA A 14 15.94 48.38 -18.79
CA ALA A 14 15.74 48.72 -20.19
C ALA A 14 16.91 48.23 -21.07
N ALA A 15 18.15 48.38 -20.62
CA ALA A 15 19.33 47.85 -21.32
C ALA A 15 19.33 46.31 -21.36
N ARG A 16 18.89 45.65 -20.29
CA ARG A 16 18.76 44.18 -20.22
C ARG A 16 17.68 43.65 -21.18
N ILE A 17 16.53 44.33 -21.24
CA ILE A 17 15.43 43.98 -22.15
C ILE A 17 15.87 44.20 -23.60
N SER A 18 16.51 45.33 -23.92
CA SER A 18 17.00 45.60 -25.27
C SER A 18 18.03 44.56 -25.73
N ASN A 19 18.95 44.14 -24.86
CA ASN A 19 19.90 43.06 -25.17
C ASN A 19 19.21 41.71 -25.38
N LEU A 20 18.19 41.38 -24.57
CA LEU A 20 17.41 40.15 -24.74
C LEU A 20 16.58 40.16 -26.03
N GLU A 21 16.07 41.32 -26.45
CA GLU A 21 15.35 41.48 -27.71
C GLU A 21 16.28 41.31 -28.92
N VAL A 22 17.49 41.88 -28.86
CA VAL A 22 18.53 41.67 -29.88
C VAL A 22 18.93 40.20 -29.95
N GLU A 23 19.08 39.53 -28.80
CA GLU A 23 19.43 38.12 -28.75
C GLU A 23 18.30 37.22 -29.28
N GLN A 24 17.03 37.55 -28.98
CA GLN A 24 15.89 36.84 -29.54
C GLN A 24 15.76 37.04 -31.06
N ASP A 25 16.02 38.24 -31.57
CA ASP A 25 15.97 38.52 -33.01
C ASP A 25 17.07 37.75 -33.76
N LEU A 26 18.26 37.65 -33.17
CA LEU A 26 19.35 36.83 -33.71
C LEU A 26 18.98 35.34 -33.73
N ARG A 27 18.37 34.83 -32.64
CA ARG A 27 17.89 33.44 -32.57
C ARG A 27 16.80 33.16 -33.59
N ARG A 28 15.85 34.07 -33.81
CA ARG A 28 14.81 33.92 -34.85
C ARG A 28 15.40 33.88 -36.25
N LYS A 29 16.38 34.74 -36.56
CA LYS A 29 17.09 34.73 -37.85
C LYS A 29 17.85 33.42 -38.06
N ASN A 30 18.52 32.91 -37.03
CA ASN A 30 19.24 31.64 -37.10
C ASN A 30 18.28 30.44 -37.30
N ILE A 31 17.14 30.42 -36.61
CA ILE A 31 16.12 29.37 -36.79
C ILE A 31 15.52 29.43 -38.20
N ALA A 32 15.20 30.63 -38.71
CA ALA A 32 14.69 30.80 -40.06
C ALA A 32 15.69 30.35 -41.14
N TRP A 33 16.97 30.67 -40.95
CA TRP A 33 18.05 30.21 -41.83
C TRP A 33 18.21 28.69 -41.80
N LEU A 34 18.25 28.08 -40.60
CA LEU A 34 18.34 26.63 -40.45
C LEU A 34 17.16 25.92 -41.13
N LYS A 35 15.94 26.46 -40.99
CA LYS A 35 14.76 25.91 -41.63
C LYS A 35 14.87 25.94 -43.16
N GLN A 36 15.25 27.09 -43.75
CA GLN A 36 15.47 27.19 -45.19
C GLN A 36 16.58 26.25 -45.69
N TYR A 37 17.62 26.06 -44.90
CA TYR A 37 18.72 25.15 -45.23
C TYR A 37 18.27 23.68 -45.19
N PHE A 38 17.50 23.27 -44.18
CA PHE A 38 16.92 21.92 -44.10
C PHE A 38 15.91 21.66 -45.22
N ASP A 39 15.08 22.65 -45.57
CA ASP A 39 14.13 22.53 -46.68
C ASP A 39 14.85 22.33 -48.02
N LYS A 40 15.99 23.02 -48.22
CA LYS A 40 16.86 22.87 -49.39
C LYS A 40 17.51 21.47 -49.44
N LEU A 41 18.06 21.01 -48.32
CA LEU A 41 18.65 19.68 -48.19
C LEU A 41 17.62 18.57 -48.46
N ASN A 42 16.40 18.75 -47.99
CA ASN A 42 15.31 17.81 -48.26
C ASN A 42 14.92 17.81 -49.74
N GLN A 43 14.84 18.98 -50.40
CA GLN A 43 14.65 19.04 -51.85
C GLN A 43 15.78 18.37 -52.64
N ASP A 44 17.03 18.61 -52.26
CA ASP A 44 18.21 18.03 -52.92
C ASP A 44 18.31 16.52 -52.66
N PHE A 45 17.81 16.02 -51.51
CA PHE A 45 17.72 14.60 -51.21
C PHE A 45 16.61 13.90 -52.02
N GLN A 46 15.42 14.50 -52.11
CA GLN A 46 14.29 13.97 -52.90
C GLN A 46 14.55 13.99 -54.41
N GLY A 47 15.43 14.87 -54.90
CA GLY A 47 15.83 14.96 -56.30
C GLY A 47 16.90 13.95 -56.75
N ARG A 48 17.38 13.08 -55.85
CA ARG A 48 18.47 12.14 -56.14
C ARG A 48 18.00 10.96 -57.01
N PRO A 49 18.72 10.64 -58.11
CA PRO A 49 18.37 9.51 -58.99
C PRO A 49 18.40 8.15 -58.27
N GLU A 50 19.14 8.04 -57.16
CA GLU A 50 19.21 6.84 -56.33
C GLU A 50 17.88 6.54 -55.60
N ILE A 51 17.06 7.55 -55.29
CA ILE A 51 15.73 7.32 -54.69
C ILE A 51 14.77 6.76 -55.73
N GLN A 52 14.83 7.24 -56.97
CA GLN A 52 14.06 6.66 -58.07
C GLN A 52 14.51 5.22 -58.39
N GLN A 53 15.80 4.92 -58.26
CA GLN A 53 16.30 3.54 -58.38
C GLN A 53 15.84 2.65 -57.21
N LEU A 54 15.78 3.18 -55.99
CA LEU A 54 15.24 2.44 -54.83
C LEU A 54 13.74 2.16 -54.95
N GLU A 55 12.95 3.08 -55.49
CA GLU A 55 11.52 2.85 -55.78
C GLU A 55 11.33 1.80 -56.88
N LEU A 56 12.14 1.82 -57.93
CA LEU A 56 12.15 0.79 -58.98
C LEU A 56 12.57 -0.58 -58.41
N MET A 57 13.61 -0.62 -57.58
CA MET A 57 14.04 -1.85 -56.90
C MET A 57 12.98 -2.39 -55.94
N GLN A 58 12.23 -1.52 -55.24
CA GLN A 58 11.11 -1.96 -54.41
C GLN A 58 9.96 -2.54 -55.22
N GLN A 59 9.66 -1.99 -56.41
CA GLN A 59 8.69 -2.57 -57.33
C GLN A 59 9.16 -3.93 -57.87
N ASP A 60 10.45 -4.06 -58.22
CA ASP A 60 11.03 -5.33 -58.67
C ASP A 60 11.01 -6.40 -57.56
N VAL A 61 11.34 -6.02 -56.32
CA VAL A 61 11.25 -6.92 -55.16
C VAL A 61 9.80 -7.34 -54.88
N ALA A 62 8.83 -6.43 -55.03
CA ALA A 62 7.42 -6.77 -54.88
C ALA A 62 6.95 -7.74 -55.98
N LEU A 63 7.39 -7.56 -57.23
CA LEU A 63 7.08 -8.45 -58.34
C LEU A 63 7.70 -9.85 -58.14
N LEU A 64 8.97 -9.90 -57.72
CA LEU A 64 9.66 -11.15 -57.38
C LEU A 64 8.99 -11.89 -56.21
N THR A 65 8.51 -11.15 -55.21
CA THR A 65 7.79 -11.72 -54.06
C THR A 65 6.45 -12.32 -54.49
N ALA A 66 5.72 -11.66 -55.40
CA ALA A 66 4.48 -12.18 -55.97
C ALA A 66 4.71 -13.43 -56.84
N GLN A 67 5.75 -13.43 -57.69
CA GLN A 67 6.14 -14.60 -58.50
C GLN A 67 6.57 -15.79 -57.62
N PHE A 68 7.28 -15.51 -56.52
CA PHE A 68 7.67 -16.56 -55.57
C PHE A 68 6.46 -17.16 -54.84
N ALA A 69 5.43 -16.36 -54.56
CA ALA A 69 4.17 -16.85 -54.00
C ALA A 69 3.41 -17.75 -54.98
N GLU A 70 3.32 -17.38 -56.26
CA GLU A 70 2.72 -18.20 -57.32
C GLU A 70 3.49 -19.52 -57.54
N PHE A 71 4.83 -19.47 -57.52
CA PHE A 71 5.68 -20.65 -57.63
C PHE A 71 5.48 -21.63 -56.46
N LYS A 72 5.32 -21.10 -55.24
CA LYS A 72 5.06 -21.90 -54.03
C LYS A 72 3.69 -22.59 -54.10
N GLN A 73 2.69 -21.93 -54.68
CA GLN A 73 1.35 -22.46 -54.88
C GLN A 73 1.31 -23.56 -55.96
N SER A 74 2.06 -23.37 -57.05
CA SER A 74 2.30 -24.40 -58.09
C SER A 74 2.97 -25.66 -57.51
N PHE A 75 3.89 -25.50 -56.56
CA PHE A 75 4.54 -26.62 -55.87
C PHE A 75 3.60 -27.39 -54.94
N SER A 76 2.70 -26.70 -54.22
CA SER A 76 1.68 -27.37 -53.40
C SER A 76 0.64 -28.11 -54.22
N ASP A 77 0.27 -27.59 -55.39
CA ASP A 77 -0.67 -28.25 -56.31
C ASP A 77 -0.04 -29.49 -56.98
N SER A 78 1.26 -29.46 -57.23
CA SER A 78 2.02 -30.61 -57.76
C SER A 78 2.28 -31.69 -56.71
N ALA A 79 2.46 -31.32 -55.43
CA ALA A 79 2.64 -32.26 -54.33
C ALA A 79 1.35 -33.05 -53.99
N ASN A 80 0.17 -32.45 -54.22
CA ASN A 80 -1.13 -33.11 -54.03
C ASN A 80 -1.48 -34.10 -55.15
N LEU A 81 -0.83 -34.04 -56.31
CA LEU A 81 -1.01 -35.00 -57.42
C LEU A 81 -0.20 -36.30 -57.26
N LEU A 82 0.73 -36.37 -56.29
CA LEU A 82 1.61 -37.52 -56.04
C LEU A 82 1.20 -38.40 -54.84
N GLN A 83 0.17 -38.02 -54.06
CA GLN A 83 -0.37 -38.84 -52.95
C GLN A 83 -1.50 -39.80 -53.37
N GLY A 84 -1.49 -40.24 -54.63
CA GLY A 84 -2.48 -41.15 -55.21
C GLY A 84 -1.86 -42.39 -55.85
N ALA A 85 -0.98 -43.10 -55.15
CA ALA A 85 -0.59 -44.48 -55.50
C ALA A 85 -0.08 -45.24 -54.27
N ASP A 86 -0.73 -46.37 -53.99
CA ASP A 86 -0.51 -47.30 -52.89
C ASP A 86 0.89 -47.93 -52.83
N ASN A 87 1.27 -48.34 -51.61
CA ASN A 87 2.20 -49.43 -51.26
C ASN A 87 3.62 -49.40 -51.88
N ILE A 88 4.65 -49.43 -51.02
CA ILE A 88 5.67 -50.51 -50.99
C ILE A 88 6.67 -50.25 -49.86
N ASP A 89 6.89 -51.32 -49.10
CA ASP A 89 7.94 -51.54 -48.11
C ASP A 89 9.34 -51.56 -48.75
N VAL A 90 10.30 -50.93 -48.05
CA VAL A 90 11.67 -51.45 -47.82
C VAL A 90 12.70 -51.49 -48.98
N LEU A 91 13.85 -50.84 -48.69
CA LEU A 91 15.20 -50.93 -49.28
C LEU A 91 15.45 -50.29 -50.66
N THR A 92 16.31 -49.26 -50.71
CA THR A 92 17.70 -49.35 -51.20
C THR A 92 18.34 -47.97 -51.39
N GLU A 93 19.65 -47.92 -51.10
CA GLU A 93 20.67 -46.93 -51.49
C GLU A 93 20.29 -45.82 -52.49
N LYS A 94 20.58 -44.55 -52.16
CA LYS A 94 21.71 -43.80 -52.74
C LYS A 94 21.71 -42.30 -52.40
N ASP A 95 22.94 -41.86 -52.16
CA ASP A 95 23.50 -40.53 -52.44
C ASP A 95 23.08 -39.36 -51.54
N ASN A 96 23.93 -39.16 -50.53
CA ASN A 96 24.29 -37.85 -49.96
C ASN A 96 24.39 -36.80 -51.06
N VAL A 97 23.35 -35.99 -51.24
CA VAL A 97 23.50 -34.68 -51.85
C VAL A 97 23.99 -33.77 -50.74
N ASN A 98 25.31 -33.53 -50.75
CA ASN A 98 25.98 -32.68 -49.79
C ASN A 98 25.51 -31.22 -50.02
N ASP A 99 24.75 -30.67 -49.08
CA ASP A 99 24.23 -29.29 -49.12
C ASP A 99 25.34 -28.24 -49.37
N ALA A 100 26.59 -28.57 -49.03
CA ALA A 100 27.75 -27.74 -49.33
C ALA A 100 28.05 -27.60 -50.83
N GLU A 101 27.74 -28.60 -51.66
CA GLU A 101 27.99 -28.56 -53.11
C GLU A 101 26.94 -27.71 -53.84
N ILE A 102 25.69 -27.69 -53.36
CA ILE A 102 24.63 -26.82 -53.89
C ILE A 102 24.94 -25.35 -53.57
N VAL A 103 25.37 -25.07 -52.34
CA VAL A 103 25.76 -23.71 -51.92
C VAL A 103 27.00 -23.24 -52.67
N LYS A 104 27.98 -24.12 -52.90
CA LYS A 104 29.16 -23.80 -53.71
C LYS A 104 28.82 -23.52 -55.17
N GLN A 105 27.98 -24.34 -55.79
CA GLN A 105 27.51 -24.10 -57.17
C GLN A 105 26.65 -22.84 -57.30
N PHE A 106 25.95 -22.43 -56.23
CA PHE A 106 25.23 -21.17 -56.18
C PHE A 106 26.18 -19.97 -56.13
N PHE A 107 27.20 -19.97 -55.26
CA PHE A 107 28.18 -18.89 -55.17
C PHE A 107 29.08 -18.80 -56.41
N GLU A 108 29.49 -19.92 -57.01
CA GLU A 108 30.22 -19.91 -58.29
C GLU A 108 29.37 -19.36 -59.47
N ARG A 109 28.04 -19.44 -59.38
CA ARG A 109 27.13 -18.88 -60.40
C ARG A 109 26.93 -17.36 -60.21
N VAL A 110 26.93 -16.90 -58.97
CA VAL A 110 26.87 -15.46 -58.60
C VAL A 110 28.19 -14.76 -58.94
N GLU A 111 29.35 -15.39 -58.69
CA GLU A 111 30.65 -14.84 -59.09
C GLU A 111 30.84 -14.79 -60.61
N ARG A 112 30.34 -15.79 -61.36
CA ARG A 112 30.32 -15.73 -62.83
C ARG A 112 29.48 -14.57 -63.37
N GLN A 113 28.37 -14.21 -62.72
CA GLN A 113 27.56 -13.06 -63.13
C GLN A 113 28.21 -11.71 -62.77
N ASN A 114 28.92 -11.61 -61.64
CA ASN A 114 29.65 -10.40 -61.25
C ASN A 114 30.92 -10.16 -62.08
N SER A 115 31.52 -11.22 -62.64
CA SER A 115 32.70 -11.09 -63.52
C SER A 115 32.42 -10.42 -64.88
N GLN A 116 31.15 -10.18 -65.23
CA GLN A 116 30.78 -9.42 -66.43
C GLN A 116 30.50 -7.92 -66.18
N LEU A 117 30.53 -7.45 -64.93
CA LEU A 117 30.35 -6.02 -64.60
C LEU A 117 31.64 -5.28 -64.19
N SER A 118 32.73 -5.99 -63.93
CA SER A 118 34.00 -5.40 -63.50
C SER A 118 34.96 -5.19 -64.67
N SER A 119 34.65 -4.24 -65.55
CA SER A 119 35.67 -3.53 -66.32
C SER A 119 35.44 -2.04 -66.12
N VAL A 120 36.18 -1.42 -65.19
CA VAL A 120 36.68 -0.03 -65.23
C VAL A 120 37.26 0.32 -63.83
N VAL A 121 38.57 0.61 -63.85
CA VAL A 121 39.45 1.20 -62.82
C VAL A 121 40.05 0.27 -61.74
N GLU A 122 41.20 -0.32 -62.09
CA GLU A 122 42.33 -0.50 -61.17
C GLU A 122 42.98 0.86 -60.84
N VAL A 123 43.65 0.99 -59.68
CA VAL A 123 45.09 1.29 -59.54
C VAL A 123 45.43 1.96 -58.18
N ASN A 124 46.23 1.21 -57.39
CA ASN A 124 47.33 1.59 -56.47
C ASN A 124 47.14 1.84 -54.95
N ASN A 125 47.65 0.82 -54.22
CA ASN A 125 48.79 0.86 -53.27
C ASN A 125 48.62 1.27 -51.79
N THR A 126 48.51 0.22 -50.96
CA THR A 126 49.42 -0.17 -49.85
C THR A 126 50.38 0.88 -49.23
N THR A 127 50.31 1.07 -47.91
CA THR A 127 51.28 0.51 -46.92
C THR A 127 50.98 0.94 -45.46
N ASN A 128 51.28 0.02 -44.54
CA ASN A 128 51.17 0.09 -43.08
C ASN A 128 52.02 1.19 -42.43
N ALA A 129 51.56 1.74 -41.29
CA ALA A 129 52.38 1.89 -40.08
C ALA A 129 51.52 2.22 -38.85
N GLU A 130 51.63 1.37 -37.83
CA GLU A 130 51.30 1.65 -36.43
C GLU A 130 52.18 2.81 -35.91
N ILE A 131 51.66 3.69 -35.04
CA ILE A 131 52.40 4.32 -33.93
C ILE A 131 51.41 4.93 -32.92
N THR A 132 51.79 4.75 -31.67
CA THR A 132 51.12 5.01 -30.39
C THR A 132 51.09 6.47 -29.94
N VAL A 133 50.16 6.72 -29.02
CA VAL A 133 49.83 7.91 -28.22
C VAL A 133 51.01 8.57 -27.49
N ALA A 134 51.10 9.91 -27.50
CA ALA A 134 51.49 10.75 -26.36
C ALA A 134 51.24 12.27 -26.62
N GLU A 135 50.43 12.85 -25.73
CA GLU A 135 50.47 14.20 -25.12
C GLU A 135 51.31 15.32 -25.75
N ALA A 136 50.71 16.50 -25.97
CA ALA A 136 51.03 17.74 -25.23
C ALA A 136 50.37 18.98 -25.87
N GLU A 137 50.06 19.93 -24.98
CA GLU A 137 49.33 21.18 -25.14
C GLU A 137 50.03 22.27 -25.98
N SER A 138 49.23 23.29 -26.33
CA SER A 138 49.53 24.73 -26.39
C SER A 138 49.47 25.42 -27.77
N GLU A 139 48.46 26.30 -27.84
CA GLU A 139 48.37 27.65 -28.41
C GLU A 139 49.40 28.13 -29.45
N ILE A 140 48.90 28.72 -30.55
CA ILE A 140 49.32 29.97 -31.24
C ILE A 140 48.21 30.23 -32.29
N ASP A 141 47.36 31.24 -32.14
CA ASP A 141 47.51 32.69 -32.41
C ASP A 141 47.63 33.07 -33.91
N VAL A 142 46.90 34.13 -34.20
CA VAL A 142 46.31 34.63 -35.44
C VAL A 142 47.34 35.32 -36.35
N THR A 143 47.26 35.13 -37.67
CA THR A 143 47.34 36.23 -38.67
C THR A 143 46.94 35.78 -40.08
N GLU A 144 45.90 36.43 -40.60
CA GLU A 144 45.65 36.73 -42.03
C GLU A 144 46.95 37.25 -42.71
N LYS A 145 47.26 37.12 -44.01
CA LYS A 145 46.49 36.90 -45.25
C LYS A 145 47.49 36.70 -46.43
N GLU A 146 46.94 36.27 -47.56
CA GLU A 146 47.44 36.37 -48.96
C GLU A 146 48.08 35.14 -49.65
N GLU A 147 47.20 34.47 -50.43
CA GLU A 147 47.34 34.11 -51.87
C GLU A 147 48.46 33.13 -52.30
N GLU A 148 48.24 32.08 -53.10
CA GLU A 148 47.08 31.49 -53.74
C GLU A 148 47.55 30.12 -54.33
N ARG A 149 46.61 29.17 -54.51
CA ARG A 149 46.72 27.90 -55.26
C ARG A 149 47.48 26.71 -54.65
N ASN A 150 46.77 26.00 -53.77
CA ASN A 150 46.34 24.61 -54.00
C ASN A 150 45.81 24.08 -52.67
N ASN A 151 44.48 24.04 -52.49
CA ASN A 151 43.80 23.17 -51.52
C ASN A 151 42.30 23.39 -51.66
N ASP A 152 41.69 22.62 -52.56
CA ASP A 152 40.23 22.50 -52.71
C ASP A 152 39.73 21.29 -51.89
N PHE A 153 40.26 21.10 -50.68
CA PHE A 153 39.64 20.26 -49.66
C PHE A 153 38.81 21.20 -48.77
N THR A 154 37.52 21.09 -48.95
CA THR A 154 36.56 22.19 -48.84
C THR A 154 36.02 22.33 -47.43
N ASN A 155 35.62 23.56 -47.07
CA ASN A 155 34.76 23.90 -45.92
C ASN A 155 33.55 22.94 -45.77
N LEU A 156 33.13 22.30 -46.87
CA LEU A 156 32.10 21.27 -46.91
C LEU A 156 32.47 20.00 -46.13
N GLU A 157 33.74 19.56 -46.12
CA GLU A 157 34.19 18.39 -45.35
C GLU A 157 34.20 18.68 -43.84
N PHE A 158 34.59 19.88 -43.41
CA PHE A 158 34.50 20.28 -42.00
C PHE A 158 33.04 20.46 -41.55
N GLN A 159 32.17 20.92 -42.45
CA GLN A 159 30.72 20.98 -42.20
C GLN A 159 30.09 19.58 -42.20
N LEU A 160 30.52 18.68 -43.09
CA LEU A 160 30.10 17.28 -43.14
C LEU A 160 30.57 16.50 -41.92
N GLU A 161 31.81 16.66 -41.47
CA GLU A 161 32.34 16.08 -40.23
C GLU A 161 31.54 16.57 -39.02
N ARG A 162 31.19 17.86 -38.96
CA ARG A 162 30.41 18.44 -37.86
C ARG A 162 28.93 18.05 -37.92
N ILE A 163 28.39 17.86 -39.12
CA ILE A 163 27.04 17.31 -39.36
C ILE A 163 27.02 15.83 -39.03
N ILE A 164 28.02 15.02 -39.44
CA ILE A 164 28.17 13.61 -39.09
C ILE A 164 28.39 13.46 -37.59
N TRP A 165 29.11 14.37 -36.93
CA TRP A 165 29.24 14.41 -35.48
C TRP A 165 27.92 14.75 -34.78
N LEU A 166 27.13 15.70 -35.29
CA LEU A 166 25.78 16.01 -34.78
C LEU A 166 24.76 14.90 -35.09
N VAL A 167 24.83 14.31 -36.26
CA VAL A 167 23.97 13.22 -36.75
C VAL A 167 24.31 11.93 -36.03
N ASN A 168 25.58 11.61 -35.78
CA ASN A 168 25.98 10.50 -34.91
C ASN A 168 25.57 10.76 -33.46
N ARG A 169 25.49 12.01 -33.00
CA ARG A 169 24.94 12.37 -31.68
C ARG A 169 23.41 12.31 -31.62
N ILE A 170 22.73 12.53 -32.75
CA ILE A 170 21.27 12.38 -32.90
C ILE A 170 20.89 10.89 -33.10
N TYR A 171 21.66 10.10 -33.86
CA TYR A 171 21.46 8.66 -34.03
C TYR A 171 21.94 7.86 -32.82
N ALA A 172 22.99 8.28 -32.11
CA ALA A 172 23.29 7.73 -30.78
C ALA A 172 22.13 7.99 -29.79
N SER A 173 21.37 9.09 -29.99
CA SER A 173 20.18 9.40 -29.18
C SER A 173 18.93 8.59 -29.54
N GLU A 174 18.87 7.88 -30.68
CA GLU A 174 17.78 6.92 -30.93
C GLU A 174 17.94 5.62 -30.15
N SER A 175 19.14 5.32 -29.63
CA SER A 175 19.38 4.25 -28.65
C SER A 175 19.51 4.72 -27.19
N GLU A 176 19.64 6.03 -26.94
CA GLU A 176 19.81 6.62 -25.58
C GLU A 176 18.63 7.50 -25.12
N SER A 177 17.54 7.64 -25.91
CA SER A 177 16.38 8.47 -25.54
C SER A 177 15.55 7.94 -24.37
N GLN A 178 15.76 6.70 -23.93
CA GLN A 178 15.06 6.13 -22.78
C GLN A 178 15.61 6.60 -21.42
N ASP A 179 16.75 7.28 -21.37
CA ASP A 179 17.42 7.63 -20.10
C ASP A 179 17.17 9.08 -19.62
N ILE A 180 16.53 9.95 -20.41
CA ILE A 180 16.21 11.31 -19.96
C ILE A 180 14.86 11.30 -19.23
N PRO A 181 14.81 11.65 -17.92
CA PRO A 181 13.54 11.70 -17.20
C PRO A 181 12.61 12.75 -17.81
N ILE A 182 11.35 12.37 -18.03
CA ILE A 182 10.28 13.30 -18.39
C ILE A 182 10.03 14.19 -17.17
N ASP A 183 10.19 15.50 -17.33
CA ASP A 183 9.90 16.44 -16.26
C ASP A 183 8.39 16.49 -15.94
N GLY A 184 8.05 17.00 -14.76
CA GLY A 184 6.65 17.08 -14.34
C GLY A 184 5.77 17.94 -15.24
N ILE A 185 6.32 18.98 -15.89
CA ILE A 185 5.55 19.88 -16.76
C ILE A 185 5.12 19.12 -18.01
N GLU A 186 6.05 18.42 -18.64
CA GLU A 186 5.77 17.63 -19.84
C GLU A 186 4.84 16.45 -19.53
N PHE A 187 5.05 15.77 -18.39
CA PHE A 187 4.14 14.72 -17.94
C PHE A 187 2.70 15.23 -17.82
N TRP A 188 2.48 16.35 -17.12
CA TRP A 188 1.14 16.90 -16.93
C TRP A 188 0.52 17.40 -18.23
N ARG A 189 1.32 18.01 -19.13
CA ARG A 189 0.84 18.42 -20.46
C ARG A 189 0.29 17.23 -21.25
N ARG A 190 1.00 16.11 -21.26
CA ARG A 190 0.58 14.86 -21.92
C ARG A 190 -0.65 14.26 -21.24
N TYR A 191 -0.64 14.16 -19.90
CA TYR A 191 -1.73 13.61 -19.13
C TYR A 191 -3.04 14.41 -19.30
N GLU A 192 -2.96 15.75 -19.27
CA GLU A 192 -4.10 16.66 -19.47
C GLU A 192 -4.61 16.63 -20.92
N ALA A 193 -3.73 16.36 -21.90
CA ALA A 193 -4.12 16.14 -23.29
C ALA A 193 -4.85 14.79 -23.52
N GLY A 194 -5.02 13.98 -22.46
CA GLY A 194 -5.75 12.70 -22.51
C GLY A 194 -4.83 11.48 -22.65
N GLU A 195 -3.52 11.68 -22.70
CA GLU A 195 -2.58 10.56 -22.71
C GLU A 195 -2.61 9.82 -21.39
N ARG A 196 -2.64 8.49 -21.45
CA ARG A 196 -2.65 7.60 -20.28
C ARG A 196 -1.54 6.57 -20.33
N ASP A 197 -0.89 6.40 -21.48
CA ASP A 197 0.19 5.44 -21.66
C ASP A 197 1.54 6.11 -21.43
N PHE A 198 2.12 5.81 -20.27
CA PHE A 198 3.46 6.17 -19.87
C PHE A 198 4.28 4.91 -19.60
N SER A 199 3.95 3.81 -20.28
CA SER A 199 4.72 2.58 -20.20
C SER A 199 6.15 2.80 -20.64
N ASN A 200 7.10 2.14 -19.97
CA ASN A 200 8.54 2.22 -20.21
C ASN A 200 9.14 3.64 -20.15
N CYS A 201 8.37 4.64 -19.70
CA CYS A 201 8.85 6.01 -19.62
C CYS A 201 9.81 6.18 -18.43
N ASN A 202 10.84 6.99 -18.61
CA ASN A 202 11.66 7.45 -17.49
C ASN A 202 10.97 8.62 -16.78
N LEU A 203 10.53 8.37 -15.56
CA LEU A 203 9.85 9.31 -14.66
C LEU A 203 10.64 9.45 -13.35
N ALA A 204 11.95 9.19 -13.37
CA ALA A 204 12.77 9.22 -12.17
C ALA A 204 12.75 10.61 -11.52
N GLY A 205 12.54 10.66 -10.21
CA GLY A 205 12.47 11.90 -9.44
C GLY A 205 11.25 12.78 -9.72
N ILE A 206 10.28 12.32 -10.51
CA ILE A 206 9.09 13.12 -10.83
C ILE A 206 8.30 13.48 -9.56
N ASN A 207 7.71 14.67 -9.52
CA ASN A 207 6.81 15.07 -8.46
C ASN A 207 5.34 14.98 -8.90
N LEU A 208 4.62 14.01 -8.34
CA LEU A 208 3.19 13.76 -8.54
C LEU A 208 2.41 13.90 -7.22
N SER A 209 3.00 14.50 -6.18
CA SER A 209 2.40 14.59 -4.84
C SER A 209 1.01 15.20 -4.84
N GLY A 210 0.07 14.56 -4.16
CA GLY A 210 -1.31 15.05 -3.95
C GLY A 210 -2.17 15.04 -5.21
N LYS A 211 -1.71 14.42 -6.30
CA LYS A 211 -2.43 14.35 -7.58
C LYS A 211 -3.25 13.08 -7.69
N SER A 212 -4.22 13.07 -8.62
CA SER A 212 -5.07 11.92 -8.88
C SER A 212 -4.87 11.41 -10.30
N LEU A 213 -4.27 10.23 -10.42
CA LEU A 213 -4.01 9.54 -11.68
C LEU A 213 -5.06 8.45 -11.88
N HIS A 214 -5.94 8.65 -12.86
CA HIS A 214 -6.98 7.69 -13.23
C HIS A 214 -6.60 6.96 -14.51
N ASN A 215 -6.77 5.63 -14.52
CA ASN A 215 -6.57 4.74 -15.67
C ASN A 215 -5.19 4.92 -16.33
N ILE A 216 -4.15 5.19 -15.55
CA ILE A 216 -2.80 5.42 -16.07
C ILE A 216 -2.07 4.08 -16.27
N ASN A 217 -1.41 3.91 -17.40
CA ASN A 217 -0.48 2.82 -17.67
C ASN A 217 0.94 3.32 -17.40
N LEU A 218 1.57 2.77 -16.37
CA LEU A 218 2.95 2.99 -15.93
C LEU A 218 3.73 1.66 -15.95
N THR A 219 3.31 0.70 -16.76
CA THR A 219 4.00 -0.60 -16.90
C THR A 219 5.47 -0.37 -17.24
N GLN A 220 6.37 -1.03 -16.50
CA GLN A 220 7.82 -0.91 -16.66
C GLN A 220 8.37 0.54 -16.60
N ALA A 221 7.60 1.51 -16.11
CA ALA A 221 8.08 2.88 -15.99
C ALA A 221 9.13 3.00 -14.89
N ASN A 222 10.13 3.86 -15.09
CA ASN A 222 11.13 4.16 -14.07
C ASN A 222 10.65 5.32 -13.20
N LEU A 223 10.13 5.04 -12.00
CA LEU A 223 9.67 6.00 -11.00
C LEU A 223 10.65 6.11 -9.82
N LYS A 224 11.93 5.77 -10.03
CA LYS A 224 12.93 5.79 -8.97
C LYS A 224 13.01 7.18 -8.33
N GLY A 225 12.90 7.24 -7.01
CA GLY A 225 12.96 8.50 -6.25
C GLY A 225 11.80 9.46 -6.52
N ALA A 226 10.71 9.01 -7.18
CA ALA A 226 9.55 9.84 -7.43
C ALA A 226 8.85 10.24 -6.12
N ASN A 227 8.31 11.46 -6.09
CA ASN A 227 7.44 11.92 -5.01
C ASN A 227 5.98 11.67 -5.40
N LEU A 228 5.38 10.66 -4.79
CA LEU A 228 3.99 10.20 -4.94
C LEU A 228 3.21 10.41 -3.63
N THR A 229 3.66 11.31 -2.76
CA THR A 229 3.04 11.54 -1.45
C THR A 229 1.59 11.99 -1.59
N GLY A 230 0.66 11.30 -0.95
CA GLY A 230 -0.77 11.60 -1.07
C GLY A 230 -1.36 11.44 -2.47
N THR A 231 -0.63 10.83 -3.41
CA THR A 231 -1.12 10.61 -4.78
C THR A 231 -2.18 9.51 -4.77
N GLY A 232 -3.30 9.76 -5.43
CA GLY A 232 -4.33 8.74 -5.69
C GLY A 232 -4.10 8.10 -7.05
N ILE A 233 -3.80 6.81 -7.11
CA ILE A 233 -3.74 6.04 -8.35
C ILE A 233 -4.96 5.13 -8.39
N PHE A 234 -5.86 5.41 -9.34
CA PHE A 234 -7.14 4.73 -9.48
C PHE A 234 -7.14 3.96 -10.80
N SER A 235 -7.29 2.63 -10.71
CA SER A 235 -7.27 1.74 -11.88
C SER A 235 -5.99 1.86 -12.71
N GLY A 236 -4.85 2.11 -12.05
CA GLY A 236 -3.55 2.21 -12.72
C GLY A 236 -2.91 0.84 -12.95
N ASP A 237 -2.02 0.77 -13.93
CA ASP A 237 -1.15 -0.39 -14.14
C ASP A 237 0.31 0.01 -13.88
N LEU A 238 0.93 -0.56 -12.84
CA LEU A 238 2.33 -0.37 -12.47
C LEU A 238 3.10 -1.69 -12.54
N ASN A 239 2.67 -2.66 -13.36
CA ASN A 239 3.38 -3.93 -13.48
C ASN A 239 4.84 -3.71 -13.88
N GLY A 240 5.75 -4.26 -13.07
CA GLY A 240 7.20 -4.11 -13.26
C GLY A 240 7.75 -2.68 -13.15
N ALA A 241 6.95 -1.70 -12.69
CA ALA A 241 7.45 -0.35 -12.50
C ALA A 241 8.55 -0.31 -11.43
N ASN A 242 9.56 0.54 -11.63
CA ASN A 242 10.64 0.75 -10.67
C ASN A 242 10.31 1.92 -9.74
N LEU A 243 9.85 1.64 -8.53
CA LEU A 243 9.52 2.60 -7.47
C LEU A 243 10.58 2.62 -6.36
N GLN A 244 11.81 2.20 -6.67
CA GLN A 244 12.92 2.25 -5.72
C GLN A 244 13.11 3.67 -5.18
N ASP A 245 13.32 3.80 -3.88
CA ASP A 245 13.52 5.10 -3.20
C ASP A 245 12.34 6.10 -3.34
N ALA A 246 11.19 5.69 -3.89
CA ALA A 246 10.04 6.58 -4.07
C ALA A 246 9.36 6.90 -2.72
N ASP A 247 8.84 8.12 -2.58
CA ASP A 247 7.99 8.50 -1.45
C ASP A 247 6.52 8.38 -1.83
N MET A 248 5.87 7.33 -1.35
CA MET A 248 4.46 7.05 -1.54
C MET A 248 3.67 7.19 -0.24
N SER A 249 4.20 7.96 0.72
CA SER A 249 3.52 8.11 2.00
C SER A 249 2.13 8.72 1.81
N LYS A 250 1.12 8.13 2.46
CA LYS A 250 -0.29 8.51 2.34
C LYS A 250 -0.88 8.41 0.92
N ALA A 251 -0.18 7.76 -0.02
CA ALA A 251 -0.75 7.49 -1.33
C ALA A 251 -1.96 6.54 -1.20
N SER A 252 -2.89 6.63 -2.14
CA SER A 252 -4.04 5.74 -2.21
C SER A 252 -3.97 4.97 -3.52
N LEU A 253 -3.84 3.65 -3.44
CA LEU A 253 -3.89 2.77 -4.60
C LEU A 253 -5.22 2.03 -4.59
N SER A 254 -6.03 2.25 -5.62
CA SER A 254 -7.33 1.58 -5.78
C SER A 254 -7.37 0.83 -7.09
N ASN A 255 -7.76 -0.44 -7.07
CA ASN A 255 -7.87 -1.28 -8.27
C ASN A 255 -6.60 -1.24 -9.15
N THR A 256 -5.44 -1.09 -8.52
CA THR A 256 -4.16 -0.90 -9.21
C THR A 256 -3.41 -2.22 -9.32
N VAL A 257 -2.78 -2.47 -10.47
CA VAL A 257 -2.00 -3.69 -10.70
C VAL A 257 -0.51 -3.40 -10.42
N LEU A 258 0.12 -4.21 -9.57
CA LEU A 258 1.48 -3.96 -9.05
C LEU A 258 2.39 -5.19 -9.17
N LYS A 259 2.07 -6.18 -10.01
CA LYS A 259 2.84 -7.43 -10.07
C LYS A 259 4.28 -7.12 -10.48
N GLN A 260 5.24 -7.71 -9.77
CA GLN A 260 6.68 -7.55 -10.03
C GLN A 260 7.20 -6.11 -9.92
N ALA A 261 6.43 -5.17 -9.37
CA ALA A 261 6.91 -3.82 -9.12
C ALA A 261 8.01 -3.82 -8.04
N ASN A 262 8.97 -2.89 -8.17
CA ASN A 262 10.08 -2.75 -7.25
C ASN A 262 9.88 -1.56 -6.31
N PHE A 263 9.63 -1.81 -5.03
CA PHE A 263 9.49 -0.82 -3.96
C PHE A 263 10.67 -0.84 -2.98
N ASP A 264 11.85 -1.29 -3.39
CA ASP A 264 13.01 -1.34 -2.52
C ASP A 264 13.33 0.06 -1.96
N HIS A 265 13.48 0.16 -0.63
CA HIS A 265 13.69 1.39 0.13
C HIS A 265 12.57 2.45 0.02
N ALA A 266 11.44 2.12 -0.60
CA ALA A 266 10.34 3.05 -0.74
C ALA A 266 9.70 3.40 0.61
N ASN A 267 9.20 4.64 0.72
CA ASN A 267 8.40 5.06 1.86
C ASN A 267 6.91 4.83 1.56
N LEU A 268 6.34 3.79 2.17
CA LEU A 268 4.92 3.42 2.06
C LEU A 268 4.17 3.75 3.36
N HIS A 269 4.69 4.69 4.16
CA HIS A 269 4.08 5.07 5.43
C HIS A 269 2.64 5.54 5.23
N GLN A 270 1.69 4.92 5.94
CA GLN A 270 0.26 5.22 5.82
C GLN A 270 -0.30 5.10 4.40
N ILE A 271 0.28 4.26 3.53
CA ILE A 271 -0.32 3.97 2.23
C ILE A 271 -1.66 3.26 2.43
N THR A 272 -2.67 3.64 1.65
CA THR A 272 -3.98 2.99 1.64
C THR A 272 -4.12 2.15 0.38
N LEU A 273 -4.31 0.83 0.55
CA LEU A 273 -4.63 -0.10 -0.52
C LEU A 273 -6.12 -0.42 -0.47
N THR A 274 -6.92 0.17 -1.35
CA THR A 274 -8.35 -0.13 -1.44
C THR A 274 -8.60 -1.24 -2.47
N SER A 275 -9.50 -2.16 -2.13
CA SER A 275 -9.75 -3.43 -2.84
C SER A 275 -8.64 -4.46 -2.61
N SER A 276 -8.93 -5.74 -2.91
CA SER A 276 -7.93 -6.82 -2.86
C SER A 276 -6.85 -6.59 -3.91
N ILE A 277 -5.74 -5.98 -3.49
CA ILE A 277 -4.56 -5.75 -4.33
C ILE A 277 -3.61 -6.94 -4.19
N SER A 278 -3.17 -7.46 -5.33
CA SER A 278 -2.10 -8.46 -5.37
C SER A 278 -0.74 -7.76 -5.39
N LEU A 279 0.03 -8.00 -4.33
CA LEU A 279 1.44 -7.67 -4.16
C LEU A 279 2.28 -8.96 -4.26
N GLU A 280 1.82 -9.92 -5.06
CA GLU A 280 2.52 -11.18 -5.26
C GLU A 280 3.87 -10.94 -5.97
N ASN A 281 4.93 -11.53 -5.41
CA ASN A 281 6.30 -11.45 -5.96
C ASN A 281 6.87 -10.03 -6.13
N VAL A 282 6.33 -9.02 -5.43
CA VAL A 282 6.92 -7.67 -5.41
C VAL A 282 8.17 -7.62 -4.54
N THR A 283 9.04 -6.64 -4.78
CA THR A 283 10.17 -6.37 -3.88
C THR A 283 9.88 -5.15 -3.03
N LEU A 284 10.03 -5.29 -1.72
CA LEU A 284 9.76 -4.30 -0.67
C LEU A 284 10.95 -4.24 0.29
N ARG A 285 12.17 -4.48 -0.19
CA ARG A 285 13.35 -4.64 0.67
C ARG A 285 13.64 -3.33 1.37
N LYS A 286 13.76 -3.36 2.70
CA LYS A 286 13.97 -2.17 3.54
C LYS A 286 12.94 -1.05 3.32
N ALA A 287 11.76 -1.37 2.78
CA ALA A 287 10.67 -0.42 2.64
C ALA A 287 10.08 -0.07 4.01
N ASN A 288 9.55 1.14 4.15
CA ASN A 288 8.84 1.58 5.35
C ASN A 288 7.33 1.45 5.16
N LEU A 289 6.69 0.46 5.78
CA LEU A 289 5.25 0.24 5.68
C LEU A 289 4.48 0.67 6.94
N VAL A 290 5.12 1.34 7.91
CA VAL A 290 4.47 1.69 9.18
C VAL A 290 3.14 2.41 8.94
N GLY A 291 2.06 1.89 9.54
CA GLY A 291 0.71 2.44 9.40
C GLY A 291 0.03 2.19 8.05
N ALA A 292 0.62 1.40 7.14
CA ALA A 292 -0.03 1.02 5.90
C ALA A 292 -1.30 0.19 6.13
N GLU A 293 -2.33 0.44 5.33
CA GLU A 293 -3.59 -0.28 5.35
C GLU A 293 -3.58 -1.36 4.26
N LEU A 294 -3.20 -2.59 4.63
CA LEU A 294 -3.01 -3.73 3.73
C LEU A 294 -4.18 -4.73 3.76
N ASN A 295 -5.39 -4.26 4.07
CA ASN A 295 -6.56 -5.13 4.26
C ASN A 295 -6.80 -6.04 3.05
N ASN A 296 -6.77 -7.37 3.25
CA ASN A 296 -6.92 -8.38 2.20
C ASN A 296 -5.88 -8.34 1.07
N ALA A 297 -4.70 -7.76 1.31
CA ALA A 297 -3.60 -7.81 0.34
C ALA A 297 -3.01 -9.23 0.26
N ASN A 298 -2.59 -9.63 -0.94
CA ASN A 298 -1.80 -10.85 -1.12
C ASN A 298 -0.32 -10.50 -1.28
N LEU A 299 0.51 -10.89 -0.31
CA LEU A 299 1.96 -10.70 -0.29
C LEU A 299 2.73 -12.02 -0.49
N SER A 300 2.09 -13.04 -1.06
CA SER A 300 2.74 -14.32 -1.33
C SER A 300 3.99 -14.15 -2.20
N GLY A 301 5.10 -14.76 -1.79
CA GLY A 301 6.39 -14.67 -2.48
C GLY A 301 7.06 -13.29 -2.47
N ALA A 302 6.48 -12.28 -1.80
CA ALA A 302 7.06 -10.94 -1.76
C ALA A 302 8.41 -10.92 -1.02
N ASN A 303 9.33 -10.06 -1.45
CA ASN A 303 10.61 -9.86 -0.78
C ASN A 303 10.55 -8.64 0.17
N LEU A 304 10.25 -8.88 1.43
CA LEU A 304 10.14 -7.92 2.53
C LEU A 304 11.42 -7.87 3.40
N SER A 305 12.57 -8.35 2.88
CA SER A 305 13.79 -8.42 3.69
C SER A 305 14.23 -7.05 4.22
N GLY A 306 14.41 -6.94 5.53
CA GLY A 306 14.74 -5.69 6.22
C GLY A 306 13.62 -4.64 6.26
N ALA A 307 12.41 -4.94 5.78
CA ALA A 307 11.30 -3.99 5.77
C ALA A 307 10.82 -3.64 7.20
N ASN A 308 10.29 -2.43 7.37
CA ASN A 308 9.65 -2.01 8.61
C ASN A 308 8.13 -2.23 8.53
N LEU A 309 7.66 -3.27 9.19
CA LEU A 309 6.26 -3.70 9.32
C LEU A 309 5.75 -3.52 10.77
N SER A 310 6.42 -2.68 11.57
CA SER A 310 6.07 -2.53 12.99
C SER A 310 4.67 -1.94 13.17
N SER A 311 3.95 -2.47 14.16
CA SER A 311 2.57 -2.11 14.53
C SER A 311 1.54 -2.27 13.40
N LEU A 312 1.87 -3.02 12.35
CA LEU A 312 1.01 -3.17 11.18
C LEU A 312 -0.06 -4.22 11.43
N ASN A 313 -1.26 -3.98 10.91
CA ASN A 313 -2.32 -5.00 10.92
C ASN A 313 -2.13 -5.97 9.76
N LEU A 314 -1.56 -7.14 10.04
CA LEU A 314 -1.33 -8.22 9.07
C LEU A 314 -2.36 -9.35 9.22
N ARG A 315 -3.45 -9.11 9.96
CA ARG A 315 -4.48 -10.10 10.21
C ARG A 315 -5.03 -10.66 8.89
N GLU A 316 -5.12 -11.99 8.79
CA GLU A 316 -5.66 -12.71 7.62
C GLU A 316 -4.88 -12.48 6.30
N ILE A 317 -3.70 -11.85 6.34
CA ILE A 317 -2.87 -11.63 5.15
C ILE A 317 -2.15 -12.92 4.74
N ASN A 318 -2.05 -13.13 3.42
CA ASN A 318 -1.23 -14.20 2.86
C ASN A 318 0.22 -13.72 2.63
N LEU A 319 1.16 -14.29 3.39
CA LEU A 319 2.61 -14.12 3.29
C LEU A 319 3.31 -15.45 2.97
N ASN A 320 2.60 -16.41 2.37
CA ASN A 320 3.17 -17.70 1.99
C ASN A 320 4.42 -17.51 1.10
N GLY A 321 5.52 -18.17 1.46
CA GLY A 321 6.79 -18.09 0.74
C GLY A 321 7.48 -16.71 0.74
N ALA A 322 6.99 -15.73 1.49
CA ALA A 322 7.58 -14.39 1.52
C ALA A 322 8.95 -14.38 2.21
N ASN A 323 9.86 -13.51 1.77
CA ASN A 323 11.13 -13.30 2.46
C ASN A 323 11.01 -12.14 3.47
N LEU A 324 10.93 -12.45 4.76
CA LEU A 324 10.85 -11.51 5.88
C LEU A 324 12.18 -11.44 6.66
N SER A 325 13.29 -11.89 6.09
CA SER A 325 14.58 -11.91 6.81
C SER A 325 14.98 -10.52 7.27
N ASN A 326 15.33 -10.39 8.56
CA ASN A 326 15.65 -9.13 9.23
C ASN A 326 14.54 -8.06 9.21
N ALA A 327 13.30 -8.42 8.88
CA ALA A 327 12.17 -7.49 8.92
C ALA A 327 11.79 -7.14 10.37
N ASN A 328 11.27 -5.93 10.56
CA ASN A 328 10.73 -5.51 11.85
C ASN A 328 9.22 -5.72 11.90
N LEU A 329 8.75 -6.71 12.66
CA LEU A 329 7.34 -7.05 12.90
C LEU A 329 6.90 -6.71 14.34
N GLN A 330 7.66 -5.86 15.05
CA GLN A 330 7.37 -5.51 16.43
C GLN A 330 5.96 -4.94 16.58
N ASN A 331 5.19 -5.40 17.58
CA ASN A 331 3.78 -5.05 17.80
C ASN A 331 2.82 -5.36 16.62
N ALA A 332 3.23 -6.13 15.61
CA ALA A 332 2.36 -6.45 14.47
C ALA A 332 1.19 -7.36 14.89
N ASN A 333 0.05 -7.18 14.26
CA ASN A 333 -1.10 -8.09 14.41
C ASN A 333 -1.00 -9.21 13.37
N LEU A 334 -0.58 -10.41 13.78
CA LEU A 334 -0.41 -11.59 12.93
C LEU A 334 -1.56 -12.59 13.08
N LEU A 335 -2.70 -12.20 13.68
CA LEU A 335 -3.83 -13.11 13.86
C LEU A 335 -4.26 -13.69 12.51
N GLU A 336 -4.37 -15.02 12.41
CA GLU A 336 -4.82 -15.72 11.19
C GLU A 336 -3.96 -15.44 9.93
N THR A 337 -2.74 -14.90 10.09
CA THR A 337 -1.81 -14.68 8.96
C THR A 337 -1.24 -16.02 8.48
N ASN A 338 -1.10 -16.19 7.16
CA ASN A 338 -0.39 -17.33 6.59
C ASN A 338 1.07 -16.98 6.27
N LEU A 339 2.01 -17.48 7.08
CA LEU A 339 3.47 -17.35 6.90
C LEU A 339 4.11 -18.70 6.49
N GLU A 340 3.34 -19.66 5.97
CA GLU A 340 3.88 -20.95 5.54
C GLU A 340 5.01 -20.75 4.51
N GLY A 341 6.16 -21.41 4.73
CA GLY A 341 7.34 -21.30 3.86
C GLY A 341 8.03 -19.93 3.87
N ALA A 342 7.59 -18.96 4.70
CA ALA A 342 8.24 -17.67 4.78
C ALA A 342 9.63 -17.74 5.45
N ASN A 343 10.57 -16.91 5.01
CA ASN A 343 11.86 -16.78 5.66
C ASN A 343 11.80 -15.72 6.78
N LEU A 344 11.77 -16.15 8.05
CA LEU A 344 11.74 -15.27 9.23
C LEU A 344 13.12 -15.11 9.90
N GLN A 345 14.22 -15.47 9.25
CA GLN A 345 15.55 -15.39 9.84
C GLN A 345 15.89 -13.96 10.29
N GLY A 346 16.12 -13.77 11.59
CA GLY A 346 16.46 -12.47 12.17
C GLY A 346 15.29 -11.45 12.21
N ALA A 347 14.07 -11.88 11.88
CA ALA A 347 12.90 -11.00 12.00
C ALA A 347 12.61 -10.68 13.47
N ASN A 348 12.26 -9.43 13.76
CA ASN A 348 11.87 -9.00 15.11
C ASN A 348 10.36 -9.14 15.29
N LEU A 349 9.89 -10.13 16.06
CA LEU A 349 8.47 -10.34 16.38
C LEU A 349 8.14 -9.95 17.83
N GLU A 350 9.01 -9.19 18.49
CA GLU A 350 8.78 -8.76 19.87
C GLU A 350 7.41 -8.08 19.98
N THR A 351 6.62 -8.52 20.97
CA THR A 351 5.25 -8.06 21.25
C THR A 351 4.24 -8.16 20.09
N ALA A 352 4.58 -8.83 18.98
CA ALA A 352 3.61 -9.19 17.95
C ALA A 352 2.56 -10.15 18.54
N ILE A 353 1.34 -10.11 18.03
CA ILE A 353 0.26 -11.01 18.49
C ILE A 353 -0.09 -12.02 17.41
N TYR A 354 -0.33 -13.27 17.80
CA TYR A 354 -0.74 -14.35 16.91
C TYR A 354 -1.72 -15.29 17.61
N ASN A 355 -2.43 -16.15 16.88
CA ASN A 355 -3.34 -17.14 17.44
C ASN A 355 -3.11 -18.54 16.85
N GLU A 356 -3.92 -19.50 17.28
CA GLU A 356 -3.87 -20.89 16.81
C GLU A 356 -4.09 -21.08 15.30
N ASN A 357 -4.72 -20.09 14.65
CA ASN A 357 -4.95 -20.10 13.20
C ASN A 357 -3.81 -19.43 12.41
N THR A 358 -2.83 -18.84 13.10
CA THR A 358 -1.66 -18.25 12.45
C THR A 358 -0.70 -19.36 12.03
N ILE A 359 -0.38 -19.42 10.75
CA ILE A 359 0.46 -20.48 10.19
C ILE A 359 1.88 -19.95 10.10
N PHE A 360 2.81 -20.54 10.85
CA PHE A 360 4.23 -20.19 10.78
C PHE A 360 5.02 -21.20 9.93
N PRO A 361 6.24 -20.84 9.47
CA PRO A 361 7.16 -21.80 8.85
C PRO A 361 7.46 -23.00 9.77
N GLU A 362 7.79 -24.14 9.18
CA GLU A 362 8.20 -25.32 9.94
C GLU A 362 9.36 -24.98 10.90
N ASN A 363 9.31 -25.52 12.12
CA ASN A 363 10.30 -25.33 13.18
C ASN A 363 10.46 -23.89 13.70
N PHE A 364 9.60 -22.95 13.31
CA PHE A 364 9.58 -21.62 13.90
C PHE A 364 8.76 -21.63 15.20
N ILE A 365 9.33 -21.08 16.27
CA ILE A 365 8.68 -20.98 17.59
C ILE A 365 8.42 -19.49 17.88
N PRO A 366 7.17 -18.99 17.72
CA PRO A 366 6.89 -17.56 17.86
C PRO A 366 7.13 -17.02 19.27
N THR A 367 6.89 -17.82 20.30
CA THR A 367 7.09 -17.43 21.71
C THR A 367 8.55 -17.14 22.03
N GLU A 368 9.50 -17.86 21.42
CA GLU A 368 10.94 -17.60 21.57
C GLU A 368 11.36 -16.28 20.90
N SER A 369 10.56 -15.78 19.95
CA SER A 369 10.76 -14.50 19.27
C SER A 369 10.08 -13.32 19.98
N GLY A 370 9.52 -13.54 21.17
CA GLY A 370 8.85 -12.50 21.96
C GLY A 370 7.41 -12.18 21.54
N ALA A 371 6.81 -13.00 20.67
CA ALA A 371 5.41 -12.84 20.26
C ALA A 371 4.44 -13.41 21.31
N TYR A 372 3.28 -12.78 21.44
CA TYR A 372 2.21 -13.17 22.37
C TYR A 372 1.17 -14.07 21.68
N LEU A 373 0.95 -15.24 22.26
CA LEU A 373 -0.12 -16.15 21.85
C LEU A 373 -1.47 -15.66 22.41
N ILE A 374 -2.38 -15.30 21.52
CA ILE A 374 -3.78 -14.94 21.79
C ILE A 374 -4.63 -16.20 21.57
N ALA A 375 -4.87 -16.95 22.64
CA ALA A 375 -5.62 -18.20 22.59
C ALA A 375 -6.35 -18.46 23.92
N PRO A 376 -7.28 -19.42 23.97
CA PRO A 376 -7.91 -19.86 25.22
C PRO A 376 -6.86 -20.31 26.24
N GLY A 377 -7.01 -19.88 27.49
CA GLY A 377 -6.10 -20.23 28.58
C GLY A 377 -4.69 -19.62 28.48
N ALA A 378 -4.44 -18.73 27.51
CA ALA A 378 -3.12 -18.10 27.36
C ALA A 378 -2.73 -17.29 28.61
N SER A 379 -1.44 -17.35 28.95
CA SER A 379 -0.85 -16.51 30.01
C SER A 379 -0.38 -15.19 29.41
N LEU A 380 -1.12 -14.13 29.72
CA LEU A 380 -0.98 -12.77 29.20
C LEU A 380 -0.88 -11.78 30.38
N GLU A 381 -0.24 -12.20 31.47
CA GLU A 381 -0.08 -11.38 32.69
C GLU A 381 0.95 -10.27 32.47
N ASN A 382 0.65 -9.06 32.94
CA ASN A 382 1.56 -7.91 32.91
C ASN A 382 2.08 -7.49 31.52
N ILE A 383 1.43 -7.92 30.44
CA ILE A 383 1.83 -7.54 29.08
C ILE A 383 1.18 -6.21 28.66
N ASN A 384 1.68 -5.64 27.55
CA ASN A 384 1.10 -4.47 26.92
C ASN A 384 0.40 -4.85 25.61
N LEU A 385 -0.91 -4.67 25.56
CA LEU A 385 -1.79 -4.86 24.40
C LEU A 385 -2.61 -3.58 24.13
N ALA A 386 -2.10 -2.42 24.54
CA ALA A 386 -2.80 -1.16 24.34
C ALA A 386 -3.03 -0.88 22.84
N GLY A 387 -4.27 -0.53 22.49
CA GLY A 387 -4.70 -0.28 21.12
C GLY A 387 -4.76 -1.51 20.21
N ALA A 388 -4.46 -2.71 20.71
CA ALA A 388 -4.49 -3.93 19.90
C ALA A 388 -5.92 -4.25 19.41
N ASP A 389 -6.03 -4.75 18.19
CA ASP A 389 -7.28 -5.29 17.66
C ASP A 389 -7.39 -6.79 17.92
N LEU A 390 -8.20 -7.14 18.92
CA LEU A 390 -8.51 -8.49 19.34
C LEU A 390 -9.97 -8.84 19.01
N SER A 391 -10.57 -8.17 18.02
CA SER A 391 -11.96 -8.42 17.64
C SER A 391 -12.18 -9.89 17.24
N GLY A 392 -13.29 -10.46 17.73
CA GLY A 392 -13.73 -11.82 17.40
C GLY A 392 -12.88 -12.98 17.96
N VAL A 393 -11.73 -12.73 18.58
CA VAL A 393 -10.85 -13.81 19.05
C VAL A 393 -11.43 -14.56 20.25
N ASN A 394 -10.90 -15.76 20.50
CA ASN A 394 -11.25 -16.57 21.67
C ASN A 394 -10.16 -16.49 22.74
N LEU A 395 -10.45 -15.82 23.84
CA LEU A 395 -9.61 -15.68 25.03
C LEU A 395 -10.29 -16.31 26.26
N THR A 396 -11.10 -17.36 26.05
CA THR A 396 -11.76 -18.08 27.14
C THR A 396 -10.72 -18.58 28.15
N GLY A 397 -10.90 -18.24 29.43
CA GLY A 397 -9.98 -18.66 30.51
C GLY A 397 -8.59 -18.03 30.47
N ALA A 398 -8.30 -17.10 29.55
CA ALA A 398 -6.99 -16.46 29.47
C ALA A 398 -6.69 -15.63 30.73
N ASN A 399 -5.41 -15.57 31.13
CA ASN A 399 -4.97 -14.75 32.25
C ASN A 399 -4.38 -13.43 31.76
N LEU A 400 -5.14 -12.35 31.88
CA LEU A 400 -4.79 -10.98 31.49
C LEU A 400 -4.53 -10.09 32.72
N GLN A 401 -4.25 -10.68 33.88
CA GLN A 401 -4.08 -9.95 35.14
C GLN A 401 -3.01 -8.85 35.01
N SER A 402 -3.36 -7.65 35.49
CA SER A 402 -2.48 -6.47 35.57
C SER A 402 -1.84 -6.05 34.24
N SER A 403 -2.36 -6.54 33.11
CA SER A 403 -1.92 -6.13 31.78
C SER A 403 -2.45 -4.74 31.41
N ASN A 404 -1.83 -4.12 30.42
CA ASN A 404 -2.27 -2.86 29.84
C ASN A 404 -3.05 -3.10 28.54
N LEU A 405 -4.37 -2.91 28.59
CA LEU A 405 -5.31 -3.03 27.47
C LEU A 405 -6.03 -1.69 27.26
N ASP A 406 -5.32 -0.58 27.46
CA ASP A 406 -5.85 0.76 27.16
C ASP A 406 -6.27 0.85 25.70
N SER A 407 -7.47 1.35 25.44
CA SER A 407 -8.00 1.54 24.08
C SER A 407 -8.03 0.28 23.20
N VAL A 408 -7.96 -0.92 23.80
CA VAL A 408 -8.02 -2.20 23.08
C VAL A 408 -9.37 -2.37 22.38
N ILE A 409 -9.39 -3.06 21.24
CA ILE A 409 -10.62 -3.42 20.52
C ILE A 409 -10.95 -4.89 20.82
N LEU A 410 -12.04 -5.13 21.55
CA LEU A 410 -12.52 -6.46 21.97
C LEU A 410 -13.93 -6.76 21.42
N HIS A 411 -14.28 -6.15 20.29
CA HIS A 411 -15.61 -6.30 19.70
C HIS A 411 -15.90 -7.79 19.40
N GLY A 412 -16.98 -8.32 19.96
CA GLY A 412 -17.38 -9.72 19.75
C GLY A 412 -16.42 -10.78 20.32
N THR A 413 -15.37 -10.38 21.04
CA THR A 413 -14.38 -11.29 21.63
C THR A 413 -15.02 -12.19 22.70
N ASN A 414 -14.53 -13.42 22.84
CA ASN A 414 -14.92 -14.30 23.92
C ASN A 414 -13.87 -14.29 25.05
N LEU A 415 -14.21 -13.63 26.16
CA LEU A 415 -13.42 -13.52 27.40
C LEU A 415 -14.07 -14.30 28.57
N THR A 416 -14.91 -15.29 28.26
CA THR A 416 -15.58 -16.12 29.27
C THR A 416 -14.54 -16.74 30.22
N GLN A 417 -14.78 -16.68 31.53
CA GLN A 417 -13.90 -17.23 32.58
C GLN A 417 -12.46 -16.67 32.61
N SER A 418 -12.17 -15.60 31.87
CA SER A 418 -10.85 -14.96 31.87
C SER A 418 -10.56 -14.22 33.19
N ASN A 419 -9.27 -14.05 33.50
CA ASN A 419 -8.81 -13.22 34.61
C ASN A 419 -8.31 -11.86 34.10
N LEU A 420 -9.10 -10.81 34.32
CA LEU A 420 -8.82 -9.41 33.97
C LEU A 420 -8.60 -8.57 35.24
N SER A 421 -8.19 -9.19 36.35
CA SER A 421 -8.05 -8.47 37.61
C SER A 421 -6.91 -7.45 37.56
N GLY A 422 -7.19 -6.24 38.03
CA GLY A 422 -6.24 -5.11 38.00
C GLY A 422 -5.83 -4.61 36.61
N THR A 423 -6.41 -5.16 35.53
CA THR A 423 -6.09 -4.77 34.15
C THR A 423 -6.48 -3.32 33.87
N ASN A 424 -5.65 -2.60 33.11
CA ASN A 424 -6.05 -1.31 32.56
C ASN A 424 -6.88 -1.52 31.29
N LEU A 425 -8.17 -1.21 31.34
CA LEU A 425 -9.15 -1.33 30.25
C LEU A 425 -9.77 0.04 29.92
N THR A 426 -9.05 1.12 30.22
CA THR A 426 -9.52 2.48 29.98
C THR A 426 -9.78 2.65 28.49
N LYS A 427 -10.95 3.19 28.12
CA LYS A 427 -11.40 3.38 26.72
C LYS A 427 -11.49 2.11 25.87
N ALA A 428 -11.42 0.92 26.48
CA ALA A 428 -11.57 -0.33 25.75
C ALA A 428 -12.95 -0.47 25.09
N ASN A 429 -12.98 -1.08 23.90
CA ASN A 429 -14.22 -1.38 23.18
C ASN A 429 -14.66 -2.84 23.43
N PHE A 430 -15.67 -3.01 24.26
CA PHE A 430 -16.29 -4.28 24.66
C PHE A 430 -17.65 -4.54 23.98
N ILE A 431 -17.94 -3.91 22.84
CA ILE A 431 -19.25 -4.09 22.19
C ILE A 431 -19.48 -5.57 21.89
N ASN A 432 -20.61 -6.11 22.38
CA ASN A 432 -21.02 -7.51 22.20
C ASN A 432 -19.99 -8.56 22.68
N THR A 433 -19.05 -8.19 23.56
CA THR A 433 -18.08 -9.13 24.14
C THR A 433 -18.75 -10.10 25.12
N LYS A 434 -18.28 -11.35 25.17
CA LYS A 434 -18.67 -12.32 26.21
C LYS A 434 -17.69 -12.26 27.37
N LEU A 435 -18.15 -11.85 28.54
CA LEU A 435 -17.40 -11.73 29.80
C LEU A 435 -18.02 -12.63 30.90
N ILE A 436 -18.69 -13.72 30.49
CA ILE A 436 -19.40 -14.61 31.40
C ILE A 436 -18.41 -15.19 32.42
N GLN A 437 -18.68 -15.05 33.71
CA GLN A 437 -17.81 -15.50 34.81
C GLN A 437 -16.37 -14.93 34.77
N ALA A 438 -16.13 -13.85 34.02
CA ALA A 438 -14.82 -13.21 33.99
C ALA A 438 -14.52 -12.48 35.32
N ASN A 439 -13.25 -12.45 35.72
CA ASN A 439 -12.81 -11.72 36.89
C ASN A 439 -12.22 -10.36 36.50
N LEU A 440 -13.00 -9.28 36.64
CA LEU A 440 -12.58 -7.89 36.45
C LEU A 440 -12.35 -7.14 37.78
N SER A 441 -12.05 -7.85 38.87
CA SER A 441 -11.88 -7.23 40.18
C SER A 441 -10.74 -6.20 40.15
N GLY A 442 -11.02 -4.97 40.57
CA GLY A 442 -10.05 -3.86 40.56
C GLY A 442 -9.64 -3.37 39.16
N ALA A 443 -10.26 -3.85 38.08
CA ALA A 443 -9.94 -3.39 36.73
C ALA A 443 -10.36 -1.93 36.50
N LYS A 444 -9.64 -1.24 35.62
CA LYS A 444 -9.93 0.15 35.24
C LYS A 444 -10.69 0.18 33.92
N LEU A 445 -12.00 0.31 33.94
CA LEU A 445 -12.89 0.41 32.77
C LEU A 445 -13.41 1.84 32.52
N ASN A 446 -12.64 2.85 32.91
CA ASN A 446 -13.08 4.25 32.72
C ASN A 446 -13.25 4.54 31.23
N GLU A 447 -14.36 5.20 30.86
CA GLU A 447 -14.72 5.52 29.48
C GLU A 447 -14.84 4.31 28.53
N ALA A 448 -14.84 3.07 29.06
CA ALA A 448 -14.97 1.87 28.24
C ALA A 448 -16.38 1.75 27.65
N ASN A 449 -16.48 1.17 26.46
CA ASN A 449 -17.75 0.93 25.80
C ASN A 449 -18.16 -0.55 25.91
N LEU A 450 -19.04 -0.87 26.85
CA LEU A 450 -19.56 -2.23 27.09
C LEU A 450 -20.93 -2.45 26.44
N TYR A 451 -21.34 -1.67 25.45
CA TYR A 451 -22.67 -1.80 24.85
C TYR A 451 -22.98 -3.24 24.41
N GLY A 452 -24.09 -3.79 24.91
CA GLY A 452 -24.53 -5.16 24.59
C GLY A 452 -23.62 -6.30 25.11
N ALA A 453 -22.60 -6.00 25.92
CA ALA A 453 -21.72 -7.02 26.48
C ALA A 453 -22.46 -7.96 27.46
N ASN A 454 -22.04 -9.21 27.51
CA ASN A 454 -22.57 -10.20 28.44
C ASN A 454 -21.60 -10.42 29.62
N LEU A 455 -21.92 -9.83 30.76
CA LEU A 455 -21.19 -9.92 32.03
C LEU A 455 -21.90 -10.84 33.04
N THR A 456 -22.66 -11.84 32.59
CA THR A 456 -23.35 -12.78 33.48
C THR A 456 -22.37 -13.42 34.46
N ALA A 457 -22.65 -13.32 35.76
CA ALA A 457 -21.81 -13.80 36.86
C ALA A 457 -20.35 -13.28 36.84
N ALA A 458 -20.06 -12.17 36.16
CA ALA A 458 -18.76 -11.53 36.18
C ALA A 458 -18.48 -10.87 37.54
N ARG A 459 -17.21 -10.79 37.94
CA ARG A 459 -16.77 -10.13 39.17
C ARG A 459 -16.17 -8.77 38.84
N LEU A 460 -16.82 -7.69 39.25
CA LEU A 460 -16.38 -6.30 39.10
C LEU A 460 -16.10 -5.64 40.46
N THR A 461 -15.74 -6.42 41.48
CA THR A 461 -15.48 -5.91 42.83
C THR A 461 -14.41 -4.83 42.79
N ASN A 462 -14.72 -3.64 43.33
CA ASN A 462 -13.83 -2.47 43.34
C ASN A 462 -13.31 -2.01 41.96
N ALA A 463 -13.96 -2.41 40.85
CA ALA A 463 -13.61 -1.91 39.52
C ALA A 463 -14.03 -0.45 39.35
N THR A 464 -13.34 0.29 38.47
CA THR A 464 -13.73 1.67 38.12
C THR A 464 -14.38 1.69 36.75
N LEU A 465 -15.61 2.19 36.67
CA LEU A 465 -16.44 2.24 35.47
C LEU A 465 -16.90 3.70 35.21
N ILE A 466 -16.04 4.66 35.52
CA ILE A 466 -16.39 6.08 35.43
C ILE A 466 -16.64 6.43 33.96
N LEU A 467 -17.76 7.09 33.66
CA LEU A 467 -18.15 7.48 32.29
C LEU A 467 -18.29 6.31 31.29
N SER A 468 -18.29 5.05 31.74
CA SER A 468 -18.40 3.91 30.84
C SER A 468 -19.83 3.74 30.31
N ASN A 469 -19.96 3.16 29.11
CA ASN A 469 -21.26 2.81 28.55
C ASN A 469 -21.61 1.35 28.84
N LEU A 470 -22.56 1.10 29.75
CA LEU A 470 -23.10 -0.24 30.03
C LEU A 470 -24.48 -0.47 29.40
N SER A 471 -24.90 0.38 28.46
CA SER A 471 -26.25 0.28 27.90
C SER A 471 -26.48 -1.07 27.22
N GLY A 472 -27.61 -1.71 27.50
CA GLY A 472 -27.95 -3.03 26.94
C GLY A 472 -27.13 -4.20 27.48
N THR A 473 -26.25 -4.00 28.48
CA THR A 473 -25.47 -5.10 29.07
C THR A 473 -26.33 -6.09 29.83
N ASN A 474 -25.89 -7.35 29.83
CA ASN A 474 -26.40 -8.36 30.74
C ASN A 474 -25.44 -8.55 31.93
N LEU A 475 -25.86 -8.10 33.10
CA LEU A 475 -25.17 -8.17 34.39
C LEU A 475 -25.84 -9.18 35.34
N THR A 476 -26.61 -10.14 34.83
CA THR A 476 -27.33 -11.13 35.65
C THR A 476 -26.36 -11.85 36.60
N VAL A 477 -26.64 -11.79 37.91
CA VAL A 477 -25.80 -12.35 38.99
C VAL A 477 -24.35 -11.82 39.05
N ALA A 478 -24.05 -10.69 38.39
CA ALA A 478 -22.73 -10.08 38.45
C ALA A 478 -22.45 -9.47 39.84
N VAL A 479 -21.19 -9.43 40.24
CA VAL A 479 -20.77 -8.87 41.54
C VAL A 479 -20.09 -7.53 41.36
N LEU A 480 -20.80 -6.44 41.63
CA LEU A 480 -20.33 -5.05 41.50
C LEU A 480 -20.00 -4.40 42.86
N LYS A 481 -19.87 -5.19 43.94
CA LYS A 481 -19.57 -4.68 45.29
C LYS A 481 -18.43 -3.66 45.29
N GLY A 482 -18.70 -2.45 45.76
CA GLY A 482 -17.72 -1.36 45.85
C GLY A 482 -17.23 -0.79 44.50
N ALA A 483 -17.83 -1.19 43.37
CA ALA A 483 -17.48 -0.62 42.06
C ALA A 483 -17.85 0.86 41.98
N ASN A 484 -17.05 1.64 41.26
CA ASN A 484 -17.32 3.05 41.02
C ASN A 484 -17.99 3.24 39.66
N LEU A 485 -19.30 3.53 39.68
CA LEU A 485 -20.14 3.73 38.49
C LEU A 485 -20.44 5.23 38.21
N THR A 486 -19.63 6.15 38.74
CA THR A 486 -19.88 7.58 38.58
C THR A 486 -20.05 7.97 37.11
N ASN A 487 -21.19 8.55 36.77
CA ASN A 487 -21.56 8.94 35.40
C ASN A 487 -21.58 7.81 34.36
N ALA A 488 -21.62 6.54 34.79
CA ALA A 488 -21.81 5.41 33.89
C ALA A 488 -23.23 5.41 33.31
N ARG A 489 -23.38 4.99 32.04
CA ARG A 489 -24.69 4.86 31.39
C ARG A 489 -25.25 3.45 31.61
N LEU A 490 -26.35 3.35 32.36
CA LEU A 490 -27.03 2.10 32.71
C LEU A 490 -28.45 2.05 32.11
N SER A 491 -28.54 2.18 30.78
CA SER A 491 -29.82 2.14 30.06
C SER A 491 -30.12 0.74 29.54
N ASN A 492 -31.35 0.25 29.75
CA ASN A 492 -31.81 -1.06 29.29
C ASN A 492 -30.92 -2.23 29.75
N VAL A 493 -30.41 -2.17 30.97
CA VAL A 493 -29.56 -3.22 31.54
C VAL A 493 -30.38 -4.36 32.12
N ASN A 494 -29.82 -5.57 32.13
CA ASN A 494 -30.35 -6.68 32.93
C ASN A 494 -29.43 -6.97 34.11
N CYS A 495 -29.81 -6.53 35.29
CA CYS A 495 -29.10 -6.65 36.55
C CYS A 495 -29.77 -7.63 37.52
N SER A 496 -30.57 -8.57 37.01
CA SER A 496 -31.29 -9.53 37.87
C SER A 496 -30.32 -10.29 38.78
N GLY A 497 -30.57 -10.27 40.09
CA GLY A 497 -29.73 -10.95 41.09
C GLY A 497 -28.31 -10.40 41.25
N ALA A 498 -27.97 -9.26 40.63
CA ALA A 498 -26.64 -8.68 40.72
C ALA A 498 -26.37 -8.06 42.10
N ASP A 499 -25.12 -8.08 42.54
CA ASP A 499 -24.69 -7.53 43.83
C ASP A 499 -24.10 -6.12 43.68
N PHE A 500 -24.88 -5.11 44.07
CA PHE A 500 -24.53 -3.70 44.16
C PHE A 500 -24.25 -3.26 45.61
N SER A 501 -23.90 -4.18 46.51
CA SER A 501 -23.67 -3.81 47.90
C SER A 501 -22.57 -2.76 48.05
N ALA A 502 -22.84 -1.75 48.89
CA ALA A 502 -21.97 -0.59 49.14
C ALA A 502 -21.59 0.25 47.90
N VAL A 503 -22.32 0.14 46.79
CA VAL A 503 -22.12 0.97 45.60
C VAL A 503 -22.78 2.33 45.77
N SER A 504 -22.16 3.38 45.23
CA SER A 504 -22.76 4.73 45.12
C SER A 504 -23.37 4.92 43.74
N LEU A 505 -24.68 5.18 43.72
CA LEU A 505 -25.52 5.44 42.54
C LEU A 505 -26.24 6.81 42.67
N VAL A 506 -25.65 7.73 43.44
CA VAL A 506 -26.23 9.05 43.73
C VAL A 506 -26.58 9.79 42.44
N GLY A 507 -27.83 10.24 42.35
CA GLY A 507 -28.33 11.03 41.22
C GLY A 507 -28.38 10.29 39.87
N MET A 508 -28.09 8.98 39.84
CA MET A 508 -28.06 8.23 38.59
C MET A 508 -29.46 7.91 38.08
N SER A 509 -29.61 7.91 36.76
CA SER A 509 -30.83 7.48 36.08
C SER A 509 -30.72 6.01 35.68
N LEU A 510 -31.38 5.12 36.42
CA LEU A 510 -31.33 3.67 36.18
C LEU A 510 -32.53 3.24 35.34
N HIS A 511 -32.27 2.43 34.30
CA HIS A 511 -33.32 1.86 33.46
C HIS A 511 -32.99 0.41 33.17
N GLY A 512 -33.90 -0.52 33.46
CA GLY A 512 -33.67 -1.94 33.22
C GLY A 512 -34.34 -2.84 34.25
N ASN A 513 -33.91 -4.09 34.26
CA ASN A 513 -34.37 -5.09 35.21
C ASN A 513 -33.38 -5.25 36.37
N PHE A 514 -33.83 -5.04 37.60
CA PHE A 514 -33.04 -5.21 38.83
C PHE A 514 -33.70 -6.19 39.80
N GLY A 515 -34.58 -7.07 39.30
CA GLY A 515 -35.27 -8.08 40.13
C GLY A 515 -34.29 -8.97 40.88
N GLY A 516 -34.46 -9.08 42.20
CA GLY A 516 -33.59 -9.84 43.10
C GLY A 516 -32.20 -9.24 43.34
N ALA A 517 -31.90 -8.04 42.81
CA ALA A 517 -30.60 -7.42 43.00
C ALA A 517 -30.34 -7.06 44.47
N ASN A 518 -29.07 -7.11 44.88
CA ASN A 518 -28.63 -6.77 46.23
C ASN A 518 -28.06 -5.35 46.29
N PHE A 519 -28.80 -4.43 46.86
CA PHE A 519 -28.43 -3.04 47.13
C PHE A 519 -28.13 -2.78 48.62
N ARG A 520 -27.79 -3.83 49.39
CA ARG A 520 -27.47 -3.67 50.81
C ARG A 520 -26.39 -2.61 51.02
N GLN A 521 -26.66 -1.62 51.87
CA GLN A 521 -25.76 -0.47 52.15
C GLN A 521 -25.39 0.37 50.92
N ALA A 522 -26.10 0.24 49.80
CA ALA A 522 -25.89 1.09 48.63
C ALA A 522 -26.38 2.52 48.90
N ASN A 523 -25.75 3.50 48.26
CA ASN A 523 -26.18 4.89 48.28
C ASN A 523 -26.89 5.24 46.97
N LEU A 524 -28.22 5.34 47.03
CA LEU A 524 -29.14 5.66 45.94
C LEU A 524 -29.75 7.06 46.10
N CYS A 525 -29.14 7.94 46.90
CA CYS A 525 -29.67 9.29 47.17
C CYS A 525 -29.92 10.06 45.86
N GLY A 526 -31.14 10.55 45.67
CA GLY A 526 -31.56 11.29 44.47
C GLY A 526 -31.57 10.49 43.16
N ALA A 527 -31.36 9.17 43.20
CA ALA A 527 -31.39 8.34 41.99
C ALA A 527 -32.80 8.30 41.38
N SER A 528 -32.87 8.24 40.04
CA SER A 528 -34.12 8.00 39.33
C SER A 528 -34.27 6.51 39.06
N LEU A 529 -35.27 5.91 39.69
CA LEU A 529 -35.63 4.49 39.65
C LEU A 529 -37.06 4.31 39.09
N GLN A 530 -37.59 5.32 38.39
CA GLN A 530 -38.97 5.35 37.91
C GLN A 530 -39.28 4.15 37.01
N GLY A 531 -40.34 3.42 37.33
CA GLY A 531 -40.85 2.33 36.49
C GLY A 531 -39.97 1.08 36.41
N ILE A 532 -38.86 1.01 37.15
CA ILE A 532 -37.95 -0.14 37.06
C ILE A 532 -38.48 -1.36 37.83
N ASN A 533 -37.95 -2.54 37.50
CA ASN A 533 -38.23 -3.76 38.24
C ASN A 533 -37.23 -3.97 39.39
N LEU A 534 -37.69 -3.88 40.64
CA LEU A 534 -36.95 -4.22 41.86
C LEU A 534 -37.65 -5.36 42.65
N GLU A 535 -38.47 -6.18 42.00
CA GLU A 535 -39.13 -7.32 42.65
C GLU A 535 -38.10 -8.20 43.38
N GLY A 536 -38.32 -8.46 44.68
CA GLY A 536 -37.44 -9.29 45.51
C GLY A 536 -36.06 -8.69 45.79
N ALA A 537 -35.79 -7.44 45.42
CA ALA A 537 -34.49 -6.81 45.65
C ALA A 537 -34.20 -6.61 47.15
N ASN A 538 -32.93 -6.74 47.54
CA ASN A 538 -32.47 -6.46 48.91
C ASN A 538 -31.94 -5.03 49.01
N LEU A 539 -32.72 -4.12 49.59
CA LEU A 539 -32.39 -2.71 49.82
C LEU A 539 -32.02 -2.43 51.28
N THR A 540 -31.67 -3.46 52.07
CA THR A 540 -31.42 -3.30 53.51
C THR A 540 -30.32 -2.29 53.83
N MET A 541 -30.59 -1.37 54.76
CA MET A 541 -29.67 -0.29 55.14
C MET A 541 -29.19 0.61 53.98
N SER A 542 -29.91 0.63 52.85
CA SER A 542 -29.58 1.53 51.74
C SER A 542 -30.02 2.97 52.02
N ASP A 543 -29.36 3.94 51.38
CA ASP A 543 -29.77 5.35 51.42
C ASP A 543 -30.55 5.71 50.15
N LEU A 544 -31.86 5.90 50.26
CA LEU A 544 -32.79 6.23 49.18
C LEU A 544 -33.33 7.65 49.30
N ARG A 545 -32.68 8.53 50.08
CA ARG A 545 -33.16 9.90 50.30
C ARG A 545 -33.39 10.63 48.99
N GLY A 546 -34.59 11.19 48.80
CA GLY A 546 -34.94 11.93 47.59
C GLY A 546 -34.97 11.09 46.29
N ALA A 547 -34.88 9.76 46.36
CA ALA A 547 -34.93 8.91 45.17
C ALA A 547 -36.33 8.92 44.54
N ASN A 548 -36.40 8.87 43.21
CA ASN A 548 -37.67 8.74 42.49
C ASN A 548 -37.98 7.26 42.23
N LEU A 549 -38.86 6.67 43.04
CA LEU A 549 -39.37 5.30 42.95
C LEU A 549 -40.80 5.25 42.37
N SER A 550 -41.22 6.29 41.62
CA SER A 550 -42.57 6.30 41.07
C SER A 550 -42.79 5.17 40.07
N ASN A 551 -43.93 4.49 40.18
CA ASN A 551 -44.29 3.32 39.36
C ASN A 551 -43.29 2.15 39.43
N THR A 552 -42.38 2.14 40.41
CA THR A 552 -41.39 1.07 40.57
C THR A 552 -42.03 -0.19 41.12
N LYS A 553 -41.61 -1.36 40.62
CA LYS A 553 -42.05 -2.66 41.12
C LYS A 553 -41.19 -3.08 42.30
N LEU A 554 -41.73 -3.06 43.52
CA LEU A 554 -41.05 -3.37 44.76
C LEU A 554 -41.64 -4.60 45.46
N GLU A 555 -42.43 -5.43 44.77
CA GLU A 555 -43.06 -6.60 45.35
C GLU A 555 -42.00 -7.51 45.99
N LYS A 556 -42.23 -7.93 47.24
CA LYS A 556 -41.30 -8.77 48.01
C LYS A 556 -39.89 -8.19 48.21
N ALA A 557 -39.65 -6.93 47.88
CA ALA A 557 -38.37 -6.27 48.13
C ALA A 557 -38.15 -6.10 49.65
N ASN A 558 -36.88 -6.09 50.09
CA ASN A 558 -36.53 -5.90 51.49
C ASN A 558 -35.88 -4.54 51.72
N LEU A 559 -36.66 -3.57 52.22
CA LEU A 559 -36.22 -2.21 52.56
C LEU A 559 -35.93 -2.04 54.05
N LYS A 560 -35.79 -3.11 54.84
CA LYS A 560 -35.54 -3.01 56.29
C LYS A 560 -34.33 -2.12 56.58
N ASP A 561 -34.51 -1.17 57.51
CA ASP A 561 -33.51 -0.17 57.90
C ASP A 561 -33.05 0.78 56.76
N ALA A 562 -33.73 0.80 55.61
CA ALA A 562 -33.42 1.72 54.52
C ALA A 562 -33.90 3.15 54.81
N ASN A 563 -33.12 4.16 54.42
CA ASN A 563 -33.51 5.55 54.56
C ASN A 563 -34.27 6.04 53.33
N ILE A 564 -35.60 6.04 53.40
CA ILE A 564 -36.48 6.49 52.30
C ILE A 564 -36.96 7.94 52.45
N SER A 565 -36.29 8.76 53.27
CA SER A 565 -36.76 10.13 53.56
C SER A 565 -36.84 10.97 52.29
N GLY A 566 -38.03 11.47 51.96
CA GLY A 566 -38.27 12.27 50.75
C GLY A 566 -38.25 11.47 49.43
N ALA A 567 -38.21 10.15 49.47
CA ALA A 567 -38.36 9.33 48.27
C ALA A 567 -39.79 9.41 47.71
N ASN A 568 -39.93 9.48 46.39
CA ASN A 568 -41.24 9.46 45.73
C ASN A 568 -41.65 8.02 45.42
N LEU A 569 -42.69 7.51 46.09
CA LEU A 569 -43.24 6.15 45.91
C LEU A 569 -44.58 6.14 45.16
N GLU A 570 -44.96 7.23 44.50
CA GLU A 570 -46.25 7.33 43.79
C GLU A 570 -46.40 6.22 42.73
N GLY A 571 -47.45 5.40 42.87
CA GLY A 571 -47.74 4.30 41.94
C GLY A 571 -46.80 3.09 42.09
N ALA A 572 -45.88 3.08 43.06
CA ALA A 572 -45.05 1.91 43.32
C ALA A 572 -45.87 0.73 43.85
N THR A 573 -45.55 -0.49 43.43
CA THR A 573 -46.20 -1.71 43.92
C THR A 573 -45.37 -2.34 45.04
N LEU A 574 -45.96 -2.47 46.23
CA LEU A 574 -45.25 -2.85 47.48
C LEU A 574 -45.72 -4.19 48.07
N THR A 575 -46.60 -4.94 47.40
CA THR A 575 -47.15 -6.18 47.94
C THR A 575 -46.07 -7.16 48.37
N GLY A 576 -46.10 -7.55 49.64
CA GLY A 576 -45.12 -8.43 50.29
C GLY A 576 -43.77 -7.79 50.59
N ALA A 577 -43.57 -6.49 50.34
CA ALA A 577 -42.32 -5.80 50.63
C ALA A 577 -42.11 -5.64 52.14
N ILE A 578 -40.87 -5.80 52.61
CA ILE A 578 -40.48 -5.49 53.98
C ILE A 578 -40.11 -4.01 54.05
N MET A 579 -40.88 -3.22 54.78
CA MET A 579 -40.70 -1.77 54.92
C MET A 579 -39.53 -1.42 55.85
N PRO A 580 -39.08 -0.15 55.89
CA PRO A 580 -37.95 0.27 56.73
C PRO A 580 -38.05 -0.08 58.21
N ASP A 581 -39.26 -0.13 58.77
CA ASP A 581 -39.52 -0.52 60.17
C ASP A 581 -39.56 -2.04 60.39
N GLY A 582 -39.42 -2.82 59.33
CA GLY A 582 -39.46 -4.29 59.35
C GLY A 582 -40.84 -4.90 59.20
N THR A 583 -41.90 -4.11 59.05
CA THR A 583 -43.25 -4.61 58.75
C THR A 583 -43.38 -5.08 57.29
N ILE A 584 -44.34 -5.96 57.01
CA ILE A 584 -44.63 -6.40 55.64
C ILE A 584 -45.83 -5.60 55.13
N HIS A 585 -45.71 -5.02 53.94
CA HIS A 585 -46.79 -4.32 53.26
C HIS A 585 -47.67 -5.31 52.50
N ASP A 586 -48.98 -5.26 52.75
CA ASP A 586 -49.97 -6.14 52.09
C ASP A 586 -50.14 -5.84 50.59
#